data_AF-A0A4Y1ZDK4-F1
#
_entry.id   AF-A0A4Y1ZDK4-F1
#
_cell.length_a   1.000
_cell.length_b   1.000
_cell.length_c   1.000
_cell.angle_alpha   90.00
_cell.angle_beta   90.00
_cell.angle_gamma   90.00
#
_symmetry.space_group_name_H-M   'P 1'
#
loop_
_entity.id
_entity.type
_entity.pdbx_description
1 polymer ?
#
loop_
_entity_poly.entity_id
_entity_poly.type
_entity_poly.pdbx_seq_one_letter_code
_entity_poly.pdbx_strand_id
1 'polypeptide(L)' 'MLATLAKQFDVLPSIIAGGIDQLKDQSVGNLLVHIKGDQSKVETAVKFLHEQDVLVEEVNA' A
#
# COMPACT_ATOMS: atom_id res chain seq x y z
N MET A 1 -7.40 0.16 -3.77
CA MET A 1 -5.97 -0.06 -4.09
C MET A 1 -5.38 -1.29 -3.39
N LEU A 2 -5.44 -1.43 -2.06
CA LEU A 2 -4.86 -2.59 -1.36
C LEU A 2 -5.43 -3.97 -1.82
N ALA A 3 -6.74 -4.06 -2.05
CA ALA A 3 -7.36 -5.29 -2.57
C ALA A 3 -6.83 -5.69 -3.96
N THR A 4 -6.35 -4.74 -4.75
CA THR A 4 -5.71 -4.99 -6.06
C THR A 4 -4.37 -5.68 -5.89
N LEU A 5 -3.59 -5.28 -4.87
CA LEU A 5 -2.31 -5.91 -4.56
C LEU A 5 -2.48 -7.41 -4.30
N ALA A 6 -3.49 -7.78 -3.52
CA ALA A 6 -3.82 -9.17 -3.24
C ALA A 6 -4.25 -9.98 -4.46
N LYS A 7 -5.01 -9.37 -5.38
CA LYS A 7 -5.56 -10.08 -6.53
C LYS A 7 -4.61 -10.16 -7.72
N GLN A 8 -3.81 -9.11 -7.95
CA GLN A 8 -2.99 -8.99 -9.17
C GLN A 8 -1.52 -9.33 -8.95
N PHE A 9 -1.00 -9.14 -7.73
CA PHE A 9 0.42 -9.30 -7.45
C PHE A 9 0.71 -10.46 -6.49
N ASP A 10 -0.32 -11.19 -6.03
CA ASP A 10 -0.18 -12.35 -5.13
C ASP A 10 0.61 -12.00 -3.84
N VAL A 11 0.29 -10.82 -3.28
CA VAL A 11 0.83 -10.32 -2.00
C VAL A 11 -0.30 -10.05 -1.02
N LEU A 12 -0.04 -10.19 0.28
CA LEU A 12 -1.03 -10.02 1.33
C LEU A 12 -0.74 -8.73 2.12
N PRO A 13 -1.36 -7.58 1.75
CA PRO A 13 -1.28 -6.36 2.52
C PRO A 13 -2.13 -6.45 3.79
N SER A 14 -1.56 -6.04 4.92
CA SER A 14 -2.21 -5.97 6.23
C SER A 14 -2.00 -4.58 6.83
N ILE A 15 -3.09 -3.87 7.15
CA ILE A 15 -3.02 -2.56 7.78
C ILE A 15 -2.65 -2.76 9.25
N ILE A 16 -1.54 -2.16 9.69
CA ILE A 16 -1.10 -2.19 11.09
C ILE A 16 -1.67 -0.98 11.85
N ALA A 17 -1.54 0.20 11.24
CA ALA A 17 -1.99 1.45 11.81
C ALA A 17 -2.27 2.46 10.70
N GLY A 18 -2.96 3.54 11.02
CA GLY A 18 -3.19 4.62 10.08
C GLY A 18 -4.53 5.29 10.30
N GLY A 19 -4.68 6.44 9.66
CA GLY A 19 -5.89 7.25 9.67
C GLY A 19 -6.11 7.81 8.28
N ILE A 20 -7.35 7.71 7.80
CA ILE A 20 -7.78 8.34 6.55
C ILE A 20 -8.94 9.25 6.91
N ASP A 21 -8.76 10.53 6.66
CA ASP A 21 -9.80 11.53 6.79
C ASP A 21 -10.39 11.86 5.42
N GLN A 22 -11.72 11.99 5.38
CA GLN A 22 -12.43 12.45 4.20
C GLN A 22 -12.46 13.98 4.23
N LEU A 23 -11.63 14.63 3.42
CA LEU A 23 -11.62 16.09 3.29
C LEU A 23 -12.32 16.49 1.99
N LYS A 24 -13.56 16.99 2.11
CA LYS A 24 -14.42 17.32 0.96
C LYS A 24 -14.54 16.10 0.03
N ASP A 25 -13.98 16.18 -1.17
CA ASP A 25 -14.08 15.15 -2.21
C ASP A 25 -12.83 14.25 -2.31
N GLN A 26 -11.86 14.40 -1.39
CA GLN A 26 -10.62 13.62 -1.39
C GLN A 26 -10.40 12.90 -0.05
N SER A 27 -9.91 11.67 -0.13
CA SER A 27 -9.43 10.93 1.05
C SER A 27 -7.95 11.26 1.26
N VAL A 28 -7.61 11.75 2.45
CA VAL A 28 -6.24 12.15 2.81
C VAL A 28 -5.84 11.45 4.09
N GLY A 29 -4.64 10.89 4.12
CA GLY A 29 -4.13 10.24 5.31
C GLY A 29 -3.01 9.26 4.99
N ASN A 30 -2.55 8.58 6.03
CA ASN A 30 -1.39 7.70 5.96
C ASN A 30 -1.77 6.34 6.53
N LEU A 31 -1.27 5.28 5.89
CA LEU A 31 -1.42 3.91 6.35
C LEU A 31 -0.04 3.29 6.54
N LEU A 32 0.18 2.68 7.70
CA LEU A 32 1.26 1.72 7.92
C LEU A 32 0.76 0.34 7.53
N VAL A 33 1.35 -0.22 6.48
CA VAL A 33 0.93 -1.50 5.89
C VAL A 33 2.10 -2.46 5.89
N HIS A 34 1.87 -3.67 6.39
CA HIS A 34 2.79 -4.79 6.20
C HIS A 34 2.35 -5.57 4.98
N ILE A 35 3.24 -5.77 4.01
CA ILE A 35 2.98 -6.55 2.80
C ILE A 35 3.76 -7.85 2.89
N LYS A 36 3.06 -8.98 2.91
CA LYS A 36 3.68 -10.31 2.93
C LYS A 36 3.59 -10.96 1.56
N GLY A 37 4.69 -11.47 1.03
CA GLY A 37 4.74 -12.17 -0.24
C GLY A 37 6.18 -12.42 -0.67
N ASP A 38 6.36 -12.93 -1.88
CA ASP A 38 7.69 -13.05 -2.48
C ASP A 38 8.28 -11.65 -2.70
N GLN A 39 9.56 -11.46 -2.40
CA GLN A 39 10.24 -10.16 -2.48
C GLN A 39 10.04 -9.48 -3.84
N SER A 40 10.19 -10.22 -4.94
CA SER A 40 10.02 -9.68 -6.30
C SER A 40 8.58 -9.22 -6.59
N LYS A 41 7.57 -9.90 -6.01
CA LYS A 41 6.17 -9.52 -6.12
C LYS A 41 5.86 -8.30 -5.26
N VAL A 42 6.43 -8.23 -4.06
CA VAL A 42 6.31 -7.06 -3.18
C VAL A 42 6.90 -5.82 -3.85
N GLU A 43 8.10 -5.91 -4.43
CA GLU A 43 8.72 -4.80 -5.18
C GLU A 43 7.85 -4.34 -6.37
N THR A 44 7.28 -5.29 -7.12
CA THR A 44 6.38 -4.97 -8.23
C THR A 44 5.08 -4.29 -7.74
N ALA A 45 4.53 -4.76 -6.62
CA ALA A 45 3.34 -4.18 -5.99
C ALA A 45 3.61 -2.77 -5.45
N VAL A 46 4.77 -2.52 -4.84
CA VAL A 46 5.20 -1.20 -4.37
C VAL A 46 5.39 -0.24 -5.55
N LYS A 47 6.02 -0.70 -6.63
CA LYS A 47 6.17 0.09 -7.85
C LYS A 47 4.81 0.50 -8.44
N PHE A 48 3.85 -0.42 -8.47
CA PHE A 48 2.48 -0.11 -8.91
C PHE A 48 1.84 0.99 -8.06
N LEU A 49 2.03 0.99 -6.73
CA LEU A 49 1.52 2.06 -5.87
C LEU A 49 2.14 3.42 -6.22
N HIS A 50 3.44 3.48 -6.47
CA HIS A 50 4.11 4.71 -6.93
C HIS A 50 3.54 5.22 -8.27
N GLU A 51 3.24 4.33 -9.21
CA GLU A 51 2.62 4.67 -10.49
C GLU A 51 1.17 5.16 -10.37
N GLN A 52 0.53 4.98 -9.21
CA GLN A 52 -0.80 5.51 -8.89
C GLN A 52 -0.75 6.80 -8.06
N ASP A 53 0.39 7.50 -8.07
CA ASP A 53 0.65 8.72 -7.29
C ASP A 53 0.54 8.52 -5.77
N VAL A 54 0.69 7.29 -5.28
CA VAL A 54 0.77 7.00 -3.84
C VAL A 54 2.21 7.14 -3.39
N LEU A 55 2.44 7.98 -2.39
CA LEU A 55 3.73 8.05 -1.71
C LEU A 55 3.90 6.81 -0.82
N VAL A 56 4.91 6.00 -1.15
CA VAL A 56 5.27 4.81 -0.37
C VAL A 56 6.68 4.99 0.17
N GLU A 57 6.85 4.73 1.46
CA GLU A 57 8.14 4.75 2.14
C GLU A 57 8.35 3.39 2.81
N GLU A 58 9.50 2.77 2.59
CA GLU A 58 9.88 1.56 3.30
C GLU A 58 10.35 1.90 4.71
N VAL A 59 9.69 1.31 5.71
CA VAL A 59 10.03 1.52 7.12
C VAL A 59 10.85 0.33 7.58
N ASN A 60 12.17 0.50 7.69
CA ASN A 60 13.05 -0.47 8.34
C ASN A 60 13.01 -0.23 9.85
N ALA A 61 12.53 -1.22 10.61
CA ALA A 61 12.58 -1.25 12.07
C ALA A 61 13.76 -2.07 12.56
#